data_AF-A0A914VIN8-F1
#
_entry.id   AF-A0A914VIN8-F1
#
_cell.length_a   1.000
_cell.length_b   1.000
_cell.length_c   1.000
_cell.angle_alpha   90.00
_cell.angle_beta   90.00
_cell.angle_gamma   90.00
#
_symmetry.space_group_name_H-M   'P 1'
#
loop_
_entity.id
_entity.type
_entity.pdbx_description
1 polymer ?
#
loop_
_entity_poly.entity_id
_entity_poly.type
_entity_poly.pdbx_seq_one_letter_code
_entity_poly.pdbx_strand_id
1 'polypeptide(L)'
;MKLPPCPPVASLVALIISLIGCFGYCFLFNRAVDGFSTQLDTLLSIGRIHMILFLHLVALFFTLFVVFFYVVGVVTTKTVNGKLNSATNCCCRWLSFLLGNQLAMAIITVTSYGLVIAWALLLCFTAIMMGLYIIFIGATYSFCALIDNQCFDFTVLMPAIINMVTHKNVDVTFCQEKKEALCSAKYNFSGTFVLAFIMCLIALIGLVHFLMCMVANFTRLRQHQMRSKGHDYETDGAGGNSMAMNVRMTKDDI
;
A
#
# COMPACT_ATOMS: atom_id res chain seq x y z
N MET A 1 -12.34 -15.35 -24.11
CA MET A 1 -13.00 -14.38 -23.19
C MET A 1 -12.46 -12.98 -23.45
N LYS A 2 -13.32 -12.01 -23.83
CA LYS A 2 -12.96 -10.59 -23.86
C LYS A 2 -13.11 -10.04 -22.43
N LEU A 3 -12.00 -9.74 -21.74
CA LEU A 3 -12.09 -9.01 -20.47
C LEU A 3 -12.63 -7.60 -20.74
N PRO A 4 -13.62 -7.10 -19.97
CA PRO A 4 -14.12 -5.73 -20.11
C PRO A 4 -13.02 -4.69 -19.82
N PRO A 5 -13.13 -3.45 -20.35
CA PRO A 5 -12.15 -2.40 -20.06
C PRO A 5 -12.17 -2.10 -18.56
N CYS A 6 -11.01 -1.84 -17.94
CA CYS A 6 -11.07 -1.00 -16.74
C CYS A 6 -11.49 0.39 -17.21
N PRO A 7 -12.68 0.89 -16.85
CA PRO A 7 -13.02 2.27 -17.14
C PRO A 7 -12.05 3.18 -16.39
N PRO A 8 -11.78 4.39 -16.89
CA PRO A 8 -10.95 5.37 -16.17
C PRO A 8 -11.50 5.68 -14.77
N VAL A 9 -12.82 5.49 -14.59
CA VAL A 9 -13.50 5.57 -13.29
C VAL A 9 -12.98 4.53 -12.30
N ALA A 10 -12.68 3.30 -12.72
CA ALA A 10 -12.15 2.27 -11.83
C ALA A 10 -10.72 2.62 -11.35
N SER A 11 -9.87 3.13 -12.24
CA SER A 11 -8.53 3.62 -11.86
C SER A 11 -8.59 4.85 -10.96
N LEU A 12 -9.60 5.71 -11.12
CA LEU A 12 -9.83 6.86 -10.22
C LEU A 12 -10.28 6.40 -8.84
N VAL A 13 -11.18 5.43 -8.76
CA VAL A 13 -11.61 4.84 -7.48
C VAL A 13 -10.43 4.20 -6.75
N ALA A 14 -9.58 3.46 -7.47
CA ALA A 14 -8.36 2.90 -6.91
C ALA A 14 -7.43 3.99 -6.35
N LEU A 15 -7.24 5.10 -7.08
CA LEU A 15 -6.43 6.24 -6.64
C LEU A 15 -6.93 6.78 -5.30
N ILE A 16 -8.23 7.04 -5.21
CA ILE A 16 -8.85 7.62 -4.02
C ILE A 16 -8.69 6.67 -2.83
N ILE A 17 -9.01 5.38 -3.00
CA ILE A 17 -8.90 4.37 -1.94
C ILE A 17 -7.45 4.24 -1.45
N SER A 18 -6.49 4.15 -2.38
CA SER A 18 -5.07 4.06 -2.05
C SER A 18 -4.56 5.28 -1.29
N LEU A 19 -4.94 6.50 -1.71
CA LEU A 19 -4.51 7.73 -1.04
C LEU A 19 -5.12 7.87 0.35
N ILE A 20 -6.43 7.63 0.49
CA ILE A 20 -7.11 7.68 1.80
C ILE A 20 -6.48 6.66 2.75
N GLY A 21 -6.27 5.42 2.30
CA GLY A 21 -5.63 4.39 3.12
C GLY A 21 -4.21 4.77 3.52
N CYS A 22 -3.40 5.29 2.59
CA CYS A 22 -2.01 5.67 2.86
C CYS A 22 -1.91 6.83 3.86
N PHE A 23 -2.61 7.94 3.62
CA PHE A 23 -2.57 9.09 4.52
C PHE A 23 -3.19 8.78 5.88
N GLY A 24 -4.31 8.03 5.90
CA GLY A 24 -4.93 7.54 7.12
C GLY A 24 -3.99 6.65 7.93
N TYR A 25 -3.30 5.71 7.27
CA TYR A 25 -2.30 4.85 7.91
C TYR A 25 -1.15 5.67 8.49
N CYS A 26 -0.53 6.56 7.70
CA CYS A 26 0.61 7.35 8.17
C CYS A 26 0.26 8.21 9.39
N PHE A 27 -0.91 8.87 9.37
CA PHE A 27 -1.36 9.70 10.49
C PHE A 27 -1.65 8.88 11.75
N LEU A 28 -2.44 7.81 11.62
CA LEU A 28 -2.84 7.00 12.77
C LEU A 28 -1.68 6.18 13.34
N PHE A 29 -0.84 5.61 12.47
CA PHE A 29 0.32 4.84 12.91
C PHE A 29 1.35 5.71 13.63
N ASN A 30 1.61 6.94 13.14
CA ASN A 30 2.48 7.89 13.85
C ASN A 30 1.93 8.18 15.26
N ARG A 31 0.63 8.49 15.36
CA ARG A 31 -0.03 8.74 16.65
C ARG A 31 0.01 7.52 17.58
N ALA A 32 -0.16 6.32 17.03
CA ALA A 32 -0.11 5.08 17.79
C ALA A 32 1.29 4.82 18.36
N VAL A 33 2.34 4.97 17.54
CA VAL A 33 3.73 4.80 17.96
C VAL A 33 4.16 5.88 18.95
N ASP A 34 3.80 7.14 18.73
CA ASP A 34 4.11 8.24 19.66
C ASP A 34 3.43 8.02 21.03
N GLY A 35 2.17 7.57 21.02
CA GLY A 35 1.43 7.21 22.24
C GLY A 35 2.09 6.04 22.98
N PHE A 36 2.47 4.99 22.26
CA PHE A 36 3.16 3.83 22.83
C PHE A 36 4.55 4.20 23.39
N SER A 37 5.33 4.99 22.65
CA SER A 37 6.65 5.46 23.10
C SER A 37 6.54 6.32 24.37
N THR A 38 5.51 7.16 24.48
CA THR A 38 5.28 7.97 25.69
C THR A 38 4.94 7.09 26.89
N GLN A 39 4.13 6.04 26.69
CA GLN A 39 3.83 5.06 27.74
C GLN A 39 5.09 4.29 28.17
N LEU A 40 5.90 3.83 27.23
CA LEU A 40 7.15 3.13 27.54
C LEU A 40 8.18 4.04 28.22
N ASP A 41 8.30 5.30 27.82
CA ASP A 41 9.25 6.23 28.42
C ASP A 41 8.93 6.49 29.90
N THR A 42 7.63 6.54 30.25
CA THR A 42 7.20 6.64 31.66
C THR A 42 7.59 5.42 32.51
N LEU A 43 7.78 4.26 31.88
CA LEU A 43 8.11 2.99 32.53
C LEU A 43 9.61 2.71 32.58
N LEU A 44 10.32 2.95 31.49
CA LEU A 44 11.71 2.50 31.30
C LEU A 44 12.69 3.62 30.92
N SER A 45 12.24 4.87 30.77
CA SER A 45 13.09 6.03 30.39
C SER A 45 14.03 5.74 29.20
N ILE A 46 13.55 4.99 28.21
CA ILE A 46 14.33 4.53 27.04
C ILE A 46 14.51 5.65 26.01
N GLY A 47 13.76 6.76 26.14
CA GLY A 47 13.75 7.86 25.18
C GLY A 47 12.67 7.71 24.10
N ARG A 48 12.37 8.83 23.44
CA ARG A 48 11.25 8.94 22.48
C ARG A 48 11.65 8.45 21.09
N ILE A 49 10.85 7.54 20.51
CA ILE A 49 11.07 7.00 19.16
C ILE A 49 10.32 7.88 18.14
N HIS A 50 11.06 8.56 17.26
CA HIS A 50 10.46 9.42 16.22
C HIS A 50 10.43 8.70 14.86
N MET A 51 9.26 8.17 14.47
CA MET A 51 9.04 7.51 13.16
C MET A 51 8.51 8.45 12.07
N ILE A 52 8.29 9.73 12.39
CA ILE A 52 7.57 10.67 11.53
C ILE A 52 8.23 10.87 10.16
N LEU A 53 9.56 11.01 10.12
CA LEU A 53 10.29 11.24 8.87
C LEU A 53 10.21 10.03 7.93
N PHE A 54 10.34 8.82 8.48
CA PHE A 54 10.18 7.57 7.72
C PHE A 54 8.77 7.46 7.12
N LEU A 55 7.73 7.73 7.91
CA LEU A 55 6.33 7.70 7.46
C LEU A 55 6.05 8.72 6.35
N HIS A 56 6.64 9.92 6.43
CA HIS A 56 6.51 10.94 5.38
C HIS A 56 7.18 10.51 4.07
N LEU A 57 8.37 9.90 4.14
CA LEU A 57 9.06 9.37 2.95
C LEU A 57 8.26 8.25 2.29
N VAL A 58 7.69 7.34 3.09
CA VAL A 58 6.81 6.27 2.59
C VAL A 58 5.57 6.85 1.92
N ALA A 59 4.91 7.83 2.54
CA ALA A 59 3.72 8.48 1.98
C ALA A 59 4.02 9.20 0.65
N LEU A 60 5.15 9.92 0.59
CA LEU A 60 5.58 10.63 -0.62
C LEU A 60 5.87 9.66 -1.75
N PHE A 61 6.68 8.62 -1.49
CA PHE A 61 7.01 7.61 -2.48
C PHE A 61 5.75 6.90 -2.99
N PHE A 62 4.89 6.45 -2.08
CA PHE A 62 3.62 5.80 -2.44
C PHE A 62 2.74 6.69 -3.32
N THR A 63 2.57 7.96 -2.93
CA THR A 63 1.76 8.92 -3.69
C THR A 63 2.29 9.10 -5.12
N LEU A 64 3.62 9.21 -5.29
CA LEU A 64 4.24 9.32 -6.61
C LEU A 64 3.92 8.10 -7.49
N PHE A 65 4.05 6.88 -6.97
CA PHE A 65 3.78 5.67 -7.75
C PHE A 65 2.30 5.51 -8.11
N VAL A 66 1.40 5.78 -7.16
CA VAL A 66 -0.04 5.63 -7.40
C VAL A 66 -0.55 6.67 -8.40
N VAL A 67 -0.07 7.91 -8.33
CA VAL A 67 -0.37 8.95 -9.34
C VAL A 67 0.21 8.55 -10.70
N PHE A 68 1.44 8.03 -10.74
CA PHE A 68 2.05 7.53 -11.98
C PHE A 68 1.21 6.40 -12.60
N PHE A 69 0.79 5.40 -11.84
CA PHE A 69 -0.06 4.32 -12.33
C PHE A 69 -1.42 4.80 -12.81
N TYR A 70 -2.02 5.77 -12.13
CA TYR A 70 -3.26 6.41 -12.60
C TYR A 70 -3.08 7.06 -13.98
N VAL A 71 -2.02 7.85 -14.18
CA VAL A 71 -1.72 8.50 -15.47
C VAL A 71 -1.50 7.46 -16.56
N VAL A 72 -0.73 6.41 -16.29
CA VAL A 72 -0.51 5.29 -17.23
C VAL A 72 -1.83 4.59 -17.58
N GLY A 73 -2.71 4.36 -16.61
CA GLY A 73 -4.05 3.76 -16.82
C GLY A 73 -4.97 4.62 -17.69
N VAL A 74 -4.94 5.94 -17.52
CA VAL A 74 -5.72 6.87 -18.34
C VAL A 74 -5.18 6.93 -19.77
N VAL A 75 -3.84 7.00 -19.94
CA VAL A 75 -3.21 7.08 -21.27
C VAL A 75 -3.41 5.78 -22.06
N THR A 76 -3.19 4.61 -21.45
CA THR A 76 -3.47 3.30 -22.09
C THR A 76 -4.90 3.22 -22.62
N THR A 77 -5.87 3.62 -21.79
CA THR A 77 -7.28 3.57 -22.14
C THR A 77 -7.62 4.50 -23.31
N LYS A 78 -7.04 5.71 -23.34
CA LYS A 78 -7.24 6.67 -24.44
C LYS A 78 -6.62 6.18 -25.75
N THR A 79 -5.43 5.59 -25.70
CA THR A 79 -4.72 5.05 -26.87
C THR A 79 -5.52 3.90 -27.50
N VAL A 80 -6.01 2.95 -26.69
CA VAL A 80 -6.78 1.80 -27.20
C VAL A 80 -8.14 2.20 -27.79
N ASN A 81 -8.77 3.25 -27.25
CA ASN A 81 -10.06 3.73 -27.75
C ASN A 81 -9.96 4.66 -28.97
N GLY A 82 -8.77 4.87 -29.54
CA GLY A 82 -8.56 5.74 -30.70
C GLY A 82 -8.85 7.22 -30.45
N LYS A 83 -9.03 7.63 -29.19
CA LYS A 83 -9.35 9.01 -28.79
C LYS A 83 -8.13 9.87 -28.46
N LEU A 84 -6.93 9.39 -28.79
CA LEU A 84 -5.71 10.16 -28.60
C LEU A 84 -5.59 11.19 -29.74
N ASN A 85 -6.19 12.37 -29.54
CA ASN A 85 -6.01 13.48 -30.49
C ASN A 85 -4.52 13.89 -30.56
N SER A 86 -4.05 14.20 -31.76
CA SER A 86 -2.68 14.66 -32.07
C SER A 86 -2.22 15.88 -31.23
N ALA A 87 -3.16 16.62 -30.62
CA ALA A 87 -2.94 17.82 -29.81
C ALA A 87 -2.66 17.57 -28.31
N THR A 88 -2.31 16.35 -27.89
CA THR A 88 -2.10 16.07 -26.45
C THR A 88 -0.70 16.51 -26.00
N ASN A 89 -0.63 17.24 -24.88
CA ASN A 89 0.59 17.76 -24.22
C ASN A 89 1.83 16.84 -24.32
N CYS A 90 3.04 17.43 -24.44
CA CYS A 90 4.33 16.69 -24.56
C CYS A 90 4.48 15.49 -23.61
N CYS A 91 3.99 15.61 -22.37
CA CYS A 91 4.02 14.53 -21.38
C CYS A 91 3.23 13.29 -21.85
N CYS A 92 2.02 13.48 -22.41
CA CYS A 92 1.21 12.38 -22.95
C CYS A 92 1.82 11.79 -24.23
N ARG A 93 2.51 12.61 -25.04
CA ARG A 93 3.18 12.13 -26.26
C ARG A 93 4.38 11.24 -25.93
N TRP A 94 5.26 11.68 -25.03
CA TRP A 94 6.38 10.85 -24.56
C TRP A 94 5.90 9.58 -23.86
N LEU A 95 4.87 9.68 -23.00
CA LEU A 95 4.30 8.51 -22.34
C LEU A 95 3.69 7.55 -23.38
N SER A 96 2.92 8.05 -24.34
CA SER A 96 2.34 7.21 -25.41
C SER A 96 3.41 6.47 -26.22
N PHE A 97 4.56 7.12 -26.49
CA PHE A 97 5.71 6.49 -27.13
C PHE A 97 6.35 5.41 -26.24
N LEU A 98 6.53 5.70 -24.95
CA LEU A 98 7.06 4.73 -23.98
C LEU A 98 6.14 3.50 -23.85
N LEU A 99 4.82 3.73 -23.80
CA LEU A 99 3.81 2.68 -23.78
C LEU A 99 3.70 1.90 -25.09
N GLY A 100 4.17 2.47 -26.21
CA GLY A 100 4.35 1.74 -27.46
C GLY A 100 5.35 0.60 -27.34
N ASN A 101 6.30 0.70 -26.39
CA ASN A 101 7.29 -0.33 -26.14
C ASN A 101 6.77 -1.40 -25.17
N GLN A 102 6.76 -2.66 -25.61
CA GLN A 102 6.32 -3.82 -24.81
C GLN A 102 7.15 -3.99 -23.53
N LEU A 103 8.46 -3.69 -23.59
CA LEU A 103 9.36 -3.80 -22.45
C LEU A 103 9.00 -2.81 -21.34
N ALA A 104 8.68 -1.56 -21.69
CA ALA A 104 8.34 -0.52 -20.71
C ALA A 104 7.07 -0.88 -19.93
N MET A 105 6.05 -1.39 -20.62
CA MET A 105 4.82 -1.84 -19.97
C MET A 105 5.02 -3.07 -19.07
N ALA A 106 5.91 -3.98 -19.46
CA ALA A 106 6.30 -5.10 -18.60
C ALA A 106 6.99 -4.60 -17.33
N ILE A 107 7.94 -3.67 -17.45
CA ILE A 107 8.63 -3.06 -16.30
C ILE A 107 7.63 -2.39 -15.36
N ILE A 108 6.72 -1.54 -15.87
CA ILE A 108 5.70 -0.87 -15.06
C ILE A 108 4.83 -1.89 -14.31
N THR A 109 4.46 -2.99 -14.97
CA THR A 109 3.67 -4.06 -14.34
C THR A 109 4.47 -4.75 -13.24
N VAL A 110 5.73 -5.10 -13.47
CA VAL A 110 6.63 -5.68 -12.45
C VAL A 110 6.83 -4.72 -11.27
N THR A 111 7.02 -3.42 -11.53
CA THR A 111 7.11 -2.40 -10.48
C THR A 111 5.84 -2.33 -9.63
N SER A 112 4.66 -2.49 -10.25
CA SER A 112 3.39 -2.52 -9.49
C SER A 112 3.27 -3.75 -8.57
N TYR A 113 3.77 -4.91 -8.99
CA TYR A 113 3.89 -6.09 -8.10
C TYR A 113 4.83 -5.81 -6.93
N GLY A 114 5.99 -5.19 -7.20
CA GLY A 114 6.94 -4.80 -6.15
C GLY A 114 6.31 -3.89 -5.10
N LEU A 115 5.50 -2.90 -5.54
CA LEU A 115 4.81 -1.99 -4.63
C LEU A 115 3.75 -2.70 -3.77
N VAL A 116 2.99 -3.64 -4.35
CA VAL A 116 2.02 -4.47 -3.59
C VAL A 116 2.74 -5.30 -2.53
N ILE A 117 3.86 -5.94 -2.87
CA ILE A 117 4.64 -6.75 -1.93
C ILE A 117 5.21 -5.87 -0.81
N ALA A 118 5.80 -4.71 -1.14
CA ALA A 118 6.33 -3.77 -0.16
C ALA A 118 5.24 -3.31 0.82
N TRP A 119 4.04 -3.03 0.33
CA TRP A 119 2.92 -2.63 1.17
C TRP A 119 2.37 -3.77 2.02
N ALA A 120 2.36 -5.01 1.51
CA ALA A 120 2.03 -6.19 2.29
C ALA A 120 3.03 -6.42 3.45
N LEU A 121 4.31 -6.15 3.25
CA LEU A 121 5.31 -6.18 4.33
C LEU A 121 5.03 -5.13 5.41
N LEU A 122 4.62 -3.91 5.03
CA LEU A 122 4.19 -2.88 5.99
C LEU A 122 2.96 -3.31 6.78
N LEU A 123 2.00 -3.99 6.13
CA LEU A 123 0.85 -4.55 6.82
C LEU A 123 1.25 -5.61 7.84
N CYS A 124 2.14 -6.53 7.48
CA CYS A 124 2.67 -7.55 8.40
C CYS A 124 3.40 -6.90 9.59
N PHE A 125 4.26 -5.92 9.33
CA PHE A 125 4.94 -5.15 10.38
C PHE A 125 3.93 -4.47 11.32
N THR A 126 2.89 -3.84 10.77
CA THR A 126 1.82 -3.20 11.55
C THR A 126 1.07 -4.21 12.42
N ALA A 127 0.78 -5.41 11.89
CA ALA A 127 0.12 -6.47 12.64
C ALA A 127 0.96 -6.94 13.82
N ILE A 128 2.28 -7.09 13.64
CA ILE A 128 3.21 -7.46 14.71
C ILE A 128 3.21 -6.37 15.78
N MET A 129 3.36 -5.10 15.41
CA MET A 129 3.35 -3.98 16.35
C MET A 129 2.04 -3.88 17.13
N MET A 130 0.90 -4.08 16.45
CA MET A 130 -0.41 -4.14 17.08
C MET A 130 -0.51 -5.30 18.08
N GLY A 131 -0.02 -6.50 17.72
CA GLY A 131 0.01 -7.66 18.61
C GLY A 131 0.86 -7.41 19.85
N LEU A 132 2.06 -6.84 19.68
CA LEU A 132 2.93 -6.45 20.79
C LEU A 132 2.24 -5.43 21.71
N TYR A 133 1.56 -4.43 21.15
CA TYR A 133 0.83 -3.44 21.94
C TYR A 133 -0.33 -4.07 22.73
N ILE A 134 -1.09 -4.98 22.13
CA ILE A 134 -2.21 -5.68 22.80
C ILE A 134 -1.69 -6.54 23.96
N ILE A 135 -0.58 -7.25 23.77
CA ILE A 135 0.06 -8.04 24.84
C ILE A 135 0.54 -7.11 25.96
N PHE A 136 1.21 -6.02 25.60
CA PHE A 136 1.72 -5.03 26.55
C PHE A 136 0.58 -4.44 27.40
N ILE A 137 -0.47 -3.90 26.78
CA ILE A 137 -1.57 -3.28 27.51
C ILE A 137 -2.37 -4.31 28.31
N GLY A 138 -2.53 -5.53 27.80
CA GLY A 138 -3.17 -6.64 28.51
C GLY A 138 -2.40 -7.02 29.78
N ALA A 139 -1.07 -7.09 29.69
CA ALA A 139 -0.22 -7.30 30.86
C ALA A 139 -0.38 -6.16 31.87
N THR A 140 -0.31 -4.89 31.42
CA THR A 140 -0.51 -3.72 32.29
C THR A 140 -1.85 -3.77 33.04
N TYR A 141 -2.96 -4.06 32.38
CA TYR A 141 -4.27 -4.17 33.04
C TYR A 141 -4.36 -5.34 34.04
N SER A 142 -3.75 -6.48 33.71
CA SER A 142 -3.70 -7.63 34.62
C SER A 142 -2.95 -7.27 35.92
N PHE A 143 -1.84 -6.53 35.80
CA PHE A 143 -1.12 -6.01 36.96
C PHE A 143 -1.94 -4.96 37.72
N CYS A 144 -2.65 -4.06 37.03
CA CYS A 144 -3.50 -3.05 37.68
C CYS A 144 -4.55 -3.67 38.62
N ALA A 145 -5.14 -4.81 38.24
CA ALA A 145 -6.14 -5.52 39.03
C ALA A 145 -5.55 -6.26 40.25
N LEU A 146 -4.26 -6.65 40.19
CA LEU A 146 -3.58 -7.38 41.26
C LEU A 146 -2.98 -6.45 42.34
N ILE A 147 -2.72 -5.18 41.99
CA ILE A 147 -1.99 -4.18 42.81
C ILE A 147 -2.88 -3.43 43.81
N ASP A 148 -4.16 -3.75 43.96
CA ASP A 148 -5.10 -2.92 44.75
C ASP A 148 -4.76 -2.73 46.24
N ASN A 149 -3.83 -3.50 46.84
CA ASN A 149 -3.53 -3.40 48.27
C ASN A 149 -2.04 -3.31 48.69
N GLN A 150 -1.05 -3.34 47.79
CA GLN A 150 0.39 -3.31 48.16
C GLN A 150 1.24 -2.58 47.11
N CYS A 151 2.21 -1.76 47.55
CA CYS A 151 3.27 -1.24 46.68
C CYS A 151 4.13 -2.41 46.21
N PHE A 152 4.20 -2.65 44.90
CA PHE A 152 4.94 -3.78 44.36
C PHE A 152 6.38 -3.36 44.07
N ASP A 153 7.32 -4.16 44.60
CA ASP A 153 8.75 -4.03 44.35
C ASP A 153 9.09 -4.94 43.16
N PHE A 154 9.48 -4.35 42.01
CA PHE A 154 9.71 -5.09 40.75
C PHE A 154 11.02 -5.88 40.71
N THR A 155 11.71 -5.98 41.85
CA THR A 155 12.98 -6.70 42.04
C THR A 155 12.95 -8.14 41.51
N VAL A 156 11.79 -8.80 41.41
CA VAL A 156 11.67 -10.21 41.01
C VAL A 156 11.22 -10.43 39.56
N LEU A 157 10.36 -9.57 38.99
CA LEU A 157 9.80 -9.77 37.64
C LEU A 157 10.60 -9.05 36.55
N MET A 158 11.29 -7.96 36.89
CA MET A 158 11.94 -7.06 35.94
C MET A 158 13.48 -7.09 35.87
N PRO A 159 14.27 -7.94 36.57
CA PRO A 159 15.71 -7.97 36.33
C PRO A 159 16.05 -8.59 34.97
N ALA A 160 15.21 -9.48 34.41
CA ALA A 160 15.50 -10.10 33.11
C ALA A 160 15.38 -9.12 31.93
N ILE A 161 14.45 -8.16 31.98
CA ILE A 161 14.22 -7.18 30.90
C ILE A 161 15.14 -5.96 31.08
N ILE A 162 15.31 -5.47 32.31
CA ILE A 162 16.14 -4.29 32.59
C ILE A 162 17.63 -4.62 32.38
N ASN A 163 18.11 -5.79 32.79
CA ASN A 163 19.52 -6.18 32.61
C ASN A 163 19.90 -6.41 31.14
N MET A 164 18.92 -6.68 30.26
CA MET A 164 19.15 -6.83 28.82
C MET A 164 19.13 -5.50 28.06
N VAL A 165 18.40 -4.49 28.56
CA VAL A 165 18.16 -3.23 27.83
C VAL A 165 18.92 -2.05 28.43
N THR A 166 19.16 -2.02 29.74
CA THR A 166 19.70 -0.84 30.43
C THR A 166 20.68 -1.28 31.51
N HIS A 167 21.97 -1.01 31.30
CA HIS A 167 23.07 -1.27 32.25
C HIS A 167 23.03 -0.33 33.49
N LYS A 168 21.84 0.12 33.90
CA LYS A 168 21.60 1.05 35.00
C LYS A 168 20.62 0.43 35.98
N ASN A 169 21.00 0.44 37.26
CA ASN A 169 20.12 0.12 38.38
C ASN A 169 19.07 1.23 38.46
N VAL A 170 17.87 0.96 37.96
CA VAL A 170 16.73 1.86 38.10
C VAL A 170 15.92 1.37 39.29
N ASP A 171 15.77 2.23 40.29
CA ASP A 171 14.98 1.96 41.50
C ASP A 171 13.50 1.84 41.08
N VAL A 172 12.93 0.62 41.16
CA VAL A 172 11.60 0.28 40.64
C VAL A 172 10.62 -0.02 41.77
N THR A 173 10.48 0.95 42.68
CA THR A 173 9.36 1.01 43.63
C THR A 173 8.21 1.79 42.98
N PHE A 174 7.16 1.07 42.55
CA PHE A 174 5.96 1.68 41.96
C PHE A 174 4.91 1.94 43.05
N CYS A 175 4.80 3.19 43.49
CA CYS A 175 3.74 3.64 44.41
C CYS A 175 2.50 4.16 43.67
N GLN A 176 1.38 4.22 44.41
CA GLN A 176 0.00 4.45 43.96
C GLN A 176 -0.20 5.66 43.01
N GLU A 177 0.61 6.72 43.11
CA GLU A 177 0.48 7.93 42.28
C GLU A 177 0.82 7.72 40.78
N LYS A 178 1.69 6.76 40.44
CA LYS A 178 1.99 6.43 39.03
C LYS A 178 1.00 5.44 38.41
N LYS A 179 0.14 4.80 39.21
CA LYS A 179 -0.88 3.83 38.78
C LYS A 179 -1.97 4.50 37.94
N GLU A 180 -2.39 5.70 38.29
CA GLU A 180 -3.48 6.39 37.59
C GLU A 180 -3.11 6.74 36.14
N ALA A 181 -1.86 7.08 35.86
CA ALA A 181 -1.41 7.40 34.49
C ALA A 181 -1.38 6.18 33.57
N LEU A 182 -1.09 4.99 34.10
CA LEU A 182 -0.96 3.73 33.35
C LEU A 182 -2.26 2.92 33.28
N CYS A 183 -3.04 2.91 34.37
CA CYS A 183 -4.30 2.17 34.46
C CYS A 183 -5.52 2.98 34.02
N SER A 184 -5.37 4.28 33.75
CA SER A 184 -6.48 5.07 33.21
C SER A 184 -6.76 4.68 31.76
N ALA A 185 -7.92 4.06 31.54
CA ALA A 185 -8.44 3.70 30.23
C ALA A 185 -8.50 4.88 29.24
N LYS A 186 -8.42 6.12 29.74
CA LYS A 186 -8.37 7.35 28.94
C LYS A 186 -7.15 7.42 28.00
N TYR A 187 -6.08 6.68 28.29
CA TYR A 187 -4.88 6.61 27.44
C TYR A 187 -4.75 5.31 26.64
N ASN A 188 -5.86 4.56 26.46
CA ASN A 188 -5.82 3.35 25.66
C ASN A 188 -5.74 3.70 24.15
N PHE A 189 -4.54 3.54 23.56
CA PHE A 189 -4.30 3.76 22.13
C PHE A 189 -4.59 2.51 21.28
N SER A 190 -5.13 1.43 21.85
CA SER A 190 -5.46 0.18 21.13
C SER A 190 -6.36 0.45 19.91
N GLY A 191 -7.38 1.30 20.09
CA GLY A 191 -8.26 1.69 18.98
C GLY A 191 -7.52 2.42 17.84
N THR A 192 -6.45 3.16 18.16
CA THR A 192 -5.64 3.85 17.15
C THR A 192 -4.79 2.85 16.35
N PHE A 193 -4.22 1.82 17.01
CA PHE A 193 -3.50 0.73 16.33
C PHE A 193 -4.42 -0.08 15.41
N VAL A 194 -5.62 -0.44 15.88
CA VAL A 194 -6.61 -1.17 15.06
C VAL A 194 -7.02 -0.34 13.85
N LEU A 195 -7.29 0.96 14.04
CA LEU A 195 -7.68 1.82 12.93
C LEU A 195 -6.52 2.04 11.93
N ALA A 196 -5.27 2.15 12.41
CA ALA A 196 -4.10 2.19 11.55
C ALA A 196 -3.96 0.92 10.71
N PHE A 197 -4.17 -0.26 11.31
CA PHE A 197 -4.17 -1.54 10.61
C PHE A 197 -5.24 -1.60 9.51
N ILE A 198 -6.47 -1.16 9.81
CA ILE A 198 -7.56 -1.08 8.83
C ILE A 198 -7.20 -0.14 7.67
N MET A 199 -6.63 1.04 7.95
CA MET A 199 -6.20 1.97 6.89
C MET A 199 -5.08 1.38 6.03
N CYS A 200 -4.15 0.62 6.63
CA CYS A 200 -3.11 -0.10 5.91
C CYS A 200 -3.72 -1.14 4.95
N LEU A 201 -4.74 -1.89 5.40
CA LEU A 201 -5.50 -2.83 4.57
C LEU A 201 -6.22 -2.13 3.41
N ILE A 202 -6.87 -0.99 3.67
CA ILE A 202 -7.56 -0.19 2.64
C ILE A 202 -6.58 0.22 1.54
N ALA A 203 -5.38 0.71 1.91
CA ALA A 203 -4.35 1.04 0.93
C ALA A 203 -3.89 -0.16 0.10
N LEU A 204 -3.74 -1.34 0.72
CA LEU A 204 -3.40 -2.58 0.03
C LEU A 204 -4.48 -2.98 -0.98
N ILE A 205 -5.76 -2.91 -0.59
CA ILE A 205 -6.89 -3.19 -1.48
C ILE A 205 -6.87 -2.26 -2.70
N GLY A 206 -6.61 -0.96 -2.48
CA GLY A 206 -6.46 0.01 -3.56
C GLY A 206 -5.32 -0.36 -4.52
N LEU A 207 -4.16 -0.77 -3.99
CA LEU A 207 -3.03 -1.22 -4.82
C LEU A 207 -3.33 -2.49 -5.63
N VAL A 208 -4.02 -3.46 -5.02
CA VAL A 208 -4.46 -4.68 -5.72
C VAL A 208 -5.44 -4.32 -6.84
N HIS A 209 -6.34 -3.37 -6.60
CA HIS A 209 -7.24 -2.87 -7.65
C HIS A 209 -6.48 -2.20 -8.80
N PHE A 210 -5.44 -1.42 -8.49
CA PHE A 210 -4.54 -0.85 -9.50
C PHE A 210 -3.85 -1.94 -10.31
N LEU A 211 -3.29 -2.95 -9.65
CA LEU A 211 -2.65 -4.08 -10.31
C LEU A 211 -3.61 -4.78 -11.28
N MET A 212 -4.85 -5.04 -10.86
CA MET A 212 -5.88 -5.62 -11.73
C MET A 212 -6.14 -4.76 -12.97
N CYS A 213 -6.33 -3.45 -12.81
CA CYS A 213 -6.52 -2.54 -13.95
C CYS A 213 -5.28 -2.48 -14.85
N MET A 214 -4.07 -2.49 -14.28
CA MET A 214 -2.83 -2.44 -15.03
C MET A 214 -2.61 -3.70 -15.88
N VAL A 215 -2.86 -4.88 -15.32
CA VAL A 215 -2.80 -6.16 -16.05
C VAL A 215 -3.86 -6.20 -17.17
N ALA A 216 -5.08 -5.72 -16.90
CA ALA A 216 -6.13 -5.63 -17.91
C ALA A 216 -5.73 -4.69 -19.07
N ASN A 217 -5.15 -3.54 -18.77
CA ASN A 217 -4.68 -2.59 -19.77
C ASN A 217 -3.47 -3.12 -20.55
N PHE A 218 -2.54 -3.82 -19.89
CA PHE A 218 -1.38 -4.45 -20.53
C PHE A 218 -1.78 -5.49 -21.57
N THR A 219 -2.68 -6.41 -21.19
CA THR A 219 -3.16 -7.47 -22.10
C THR A 219 -3.86 -6.90 -23.33
N ARG A 220 -4.66 -5.85 -23.15
CA ARG A 220 -5.35 -5.15 -24.24
C ARG A 220 -4.41 -4.41 -25.17
N LEU A 221 -3.46 -3.66 -24.62
CA LEU A 221 -2.49 -2.93 -25.43
C LEU A 221 -1.64 -3.89 -26.27
N ARG A 222 -1.22 -5.02 -25.68
CA ARG A 222 -0.52 -6.09 -26.39
C ARG A 222 -1.37 -6.67 -27.53
N GLN A 223 -2.66 -6.96 -27.29
CA GLN A 223 -3.57 -7.43 -28.34
C GLN A 223 -3.74 -6.40 -29.48
N HIS A 224 -3.86 -5.12 -29.16
CA HIS A 224 -3.95 -4.06 -30.15
C HIS A 224 -2.69 -3.95 -31.01
N GLN A 225 -1.51 -4.00 -30.38
CA GLN A 225 -0.23 -3.97 -31.10
C GLN A 225 -0.04 -5.19 -32.01
N MET A 226 -0.42 -6.38 -31.57
CA MET A 226 -0.34 -7.59 -32.41
C MET A 226 -1.26 -7.50 -33.63
N ARG A 227 -2.48 -6.95 -33.48
CA ARG A 227 -3.39 -6.72 -34.61
C ARG A 227 -2.87 -5.68 -35.59
N SER A 228 -2.32 -4.57 -35.09
CA SER A 228 -1.73 -3.52 -35.94
C SER A 228 -0.59 -4.09 -36.78
N LYS A 229 0.35 -4.81 -36.15
CA LYS A 229 1.46 -5.46 -36.86
C LYS A 229 0.96 -6.46 -37.90
N GLY A 230 -0.07 -7.26 -37.57
CA GLY A 230 -0.68 -8.20 -38.51
C GLY A 230 -1.23 -7.53 -39.77
N HIS A 231 -1.91 -6.38 -39.61
CA HIS A 231 -2.39 -5.59 -40.75
C HIS A 231 -1.25 -4.99 -41.58
N ASP A 232 -0.18 -4.50 -40.94
CA ASP A 232 0.98 -3.92 -41.64
C ASP A 232 1.64 -4.98 -42.56
N TYR A 233 1.78 -6.23 -42.09
CA TYR A 233 2.30 -7.34 -42.92
C TYR A 233 1.37 -7.71 -44.09
N GLU A 234 0.05 -7.60 -43.92
CA GLU A 234 -0.93 -7.89 -44.97
C GLU A 234 -0.94 -6.80 -46.07
N THR A 235 -0.72 -5.53 -45.68
CA THR A 235 -0.59 -4.42 -46.63
C THR A 235 0.74 -4.38 -47.37
N ASP A 236 1.86 -4.75 -46.72
CA ASP A 236 3.16 -4.86 -47.40
C ASP A 236 3.25 -6.11 -48.30
N GLY A 237 2.54 -7.18 -47.94
CA GLY A 237 2.39 -8.37 -48.78
C GLY A 237 1.50 -8.16 -50.01
N ALA A 238 0.55 -7.22 -49.96
CA ALA A 238 -0.32 -6.88 -51.09
C ALA A 238 0.36 -5.99 -52.16
N GLY A 239 1.59 -5.50 -51.90
CA GLY A 239 2.44 -4.81 -52.88
C GLY A 239 3.20 -5.76 -53.83
N GLY A 240 3.14 -7.08 -53.59
CA GLY A 240 3.77 -8.10 -54.41
C GLY A 240 2.81 -9.27 -54.65
N ASN A 241 2.27 -9.33 -55.87
CA ASN A 241 1.26 -10.27 -56.38
C ASN A 241 -0.20 -9.92 -56.12
N SER A 242 -0.77 -9.29 -57.14
CA SER A 242 -2.12 -9.56 -57.62
C SER A 242 -2.41 -11.07 -57.60
N MET A 243 -3.20 -11.53 -56.63
CA MET A 243 -4.19 -12.58 -56.84
C MET A 243 -5.23 -12.50 -55.74
N ALA A 244 -6.41 -12.02 -56.13
CA ALA A 244 -7.62 -12.08 -55.33
C ALA A 244 -7.88 -13.53 -54.92
N MET A 245 -7.94 -13.80 -53.61
CA MET A 245 -8.68 -14.95 -53.10
C MET A 245 -9.80 -14.45 -52.20
N ASN A 246 -10.96 -14.39 -52.84
CA ASN A 246 -12.26 -14.07 -52.31
C ASN A 246 -12.66 -15.13 -51.28
N VAL A 247 -12.41 -14.91 -49.98
CA VAL A 247 -13.04 -15.70 -48.92
C VAL A 247 -14.43 -15.12 -48.69
N ARG A 248 -15.35 -15.57 -49.55
CA ARG A 248 -16.79 -15.47 -49.38
C ARG A 248 -17.14 -16.12 -48.04
N MET A 249 -17.52 -15.31 -47.03
CA MET A 249 -18.22 -15.83 -45.85
C MET A 249 -19.52 -16.45 -46.35
N THR A 250 -19.56 -17.78 -46.40
CA THR A 250 -20.82 -18.51 -46.46
C THR A 250 -21.52 -18.33 -45.13
N LYS A 251 -22.59 -17.55 -45.22
CA LYS A 251 -23.78 -17.65 -44.38
C LYS A 251 -24.28 -19.11 -44.45
N ASP A 252 -24.83 -19.59 -43.34
CA ASP A 252 -25.50 -20.88 -43.14
C ASP A 252 -24.59 -22.02 -42.63
N ASP A 253 -24.64 -22.22 -41.31
CA ASP A 253 -24.93 -23.53 -40.71
C ASP A 253 -25.33 -23.32 -39.22
N ILE A 254 -26.66 -23.37 -39.02
CA ILE A 254 -27.47 -23.87 -37.89
C ILE A 254 -26.91 -23.70 -36.47
#